data_AF-A0A954GP69-F1
#
_entry.id   AF-A0A954GP69-F1
#
_cell.length_a   1.000
_cell.length_b   1.000
_cell.length_c   1.000
_cell.angle_alpha   90.00
_cell.angle_beta   90.00
_cell.angle_gamma   90.00
#
_symmetry.space_group_name_H-M   'P 1'
#
loop_
_entity.id
_entity.type
_entity.pdbx_description
1 polymer ?
#
loop_
_entity_poly.entity_id
_entity_poly.type
_entity_poly.pdbx_seq_one_letter_code
_entity_poly.pdbx_strand_id
1 'polypeptide(L)'
;MTQPIRTLSFFALAVVSLGIAGAVHVRNQPKDLAEFSDVGTEFYPEFKDPNAATGLQVASYDEESGKTNVFKVEVRDGVWRIPSHLDYPADGKDRLAKTAASMLQVTRLALVEQSKAAHKRYKVLDPLDEEVDGTEGYGDRITLYQGDETVVDLIVGEKLEGQPDIYYVRQPGRDQVYTADLGTVQISTKFSDWIKTDLLELDRQDLASIIVDTYHIDEARGVLVPEEQFEVKKDDQSNWQLVDIDPTKEKLKTSEITSTISALDDLKIIGIRRKPASLASALKGEGGALDLAARVDMQEKGFFFDPGSRQILANEGNIIVGSSKGVAYVVKFGEEFSGDEVALEVGQEDAKAATDEQPKEEERADATSEEKSAEEAPEEDDSTKGRYLFIGAVFHPDLLGPKPEPPVKPEPHKKKGDNAAA
;
A
#
# COMPACT_ATOMS: atom_id res chain seq x y z
N MET A 1 11.96 -48.02 -81.24
CA MET A 1 12.36 -46.76 -80.57
C MET A 1 13.88 -46.72 -80.49
N THR A 2 14.49 -45.71 -81.10
CA THR A 2 15.94 -45.50 -81.02
C THR A 2 16.33 -45.07 -79.59
N GLN A 3 17.51 -45.50 -79.14
CA GLN A 3 18.07 -45.21 -77.81
C GLN A 3 17.88 -43.75 -77.31
N PRO A 4 18.11 -42.70 -78.12
CA PRO A 4 17.96 -41.32 -77.65
C PRO A 4 16.52 -40.93 -77.27
N ILE A 5 15.51 -41.52 -77.91
CA ILE A 5 14.10 -41.19 -77.63
C ILE A 5 13.71 -41.69 -76.22
N ARG A 6 14.19 -42.88 -75.83
CA ARG A 6 13.92 -43.44 -74.49
C ARG A 6 14.58 -42.61 -73.40
N THR A 7 15.83 -42.18 -73.59
CA THR A 7 16.55 -41.33 -72.63
C THR A 7 15.84 -39.99 -72.40
N LEU A 8 15.33 -39.37 -73.48
CA LEU A 8 14.57 -38.13 -73.40
C LEU A 8 13.24 -38.31 -72.66
N SER A 9 12.54 -39.43 -72.89
CA SER A 9 11.31 -39.77 -72.17
C SER A 9 11.54 -39.97 -70.67
N PHE A 10 12.61 -40.67 -70.28
CA PHE A 10 12.95 -40.84 -68.87
C PHE A 10 13.36 -39.52 -68.20
N PHE A 11 14.06 -38.65 -68.91
CA PHE A 11 14.43 -37.33 -68.38
C PHE A 11 13.22 -36.44 -68.17
N ALA A 12 12.29 -36.39 -69.12
CA ALA A 12 11.04 -35.65 -68.98
C ALA A 12 10.20 -36.18 -67.80
N LEU A 13 10.12 -37.51 -67.64
CA LEU A 13 9.42 -38.13 -66.52
C LEU A 13 10.08 -37.79 -65.17
N ALA A 14 11.41 -37.75 -65.11
CA ALA A 14 12.14 -37.37 -63.90
C ALA A 14 11.89 -35.91 -63.51
N VAL A 15 11.86 -34.99 -64.48
CA VAL A 15 11.55 -33.56 -64.25
C VAL A 15 10.12 -33.38 -63.77
N VAL A 16 9.15 -34.09 -64.36
CA VAL A 16 7.76 -34.05 -63.93
C VAL A 16 7.61 -34.60 -62.52
N SER A 17 8.27 -35.73 -62.20
CA SER A 17 8.25 -36.31 -60.85
C SER A 17 8.89 -35.39 -59.82
N LEU A 18 9.99 -34.70 -60.14
CA LEU A 18 10.60 -33.69 -59.27
C LEU A 18 9.68 -32.48 -59.07
N GLY A 19 8.99 -32.04 -60.13
CA GLY A 19 8.00 -30.96 -60.03
C GLY A 19 6.81 -31.32 -59.14
N ILE A 20 6.28 -32.54 -59.28
CA ILE A 20 5.20 -33.07 -58.42
C ILE A 20 5.70 -33.23 -56.98
N ALA A 21 6.89 -33.79 -56.78
CA ALA A 21 7.48 -33.93 -55.44
C ALA A 21 7.69 -32.57 -54.77
N GLY A 22 8.17 -31.56 -55.51
CA GLY A 22 8.30 -30.19 -55.00
C GLY A 22 6.95 -29.57 -54.64
N ALA A 23 5.93 -29.73 -55.49
CA ALA A 23 4.59 -29.21 -55.24
C ALA A 23 3.92 -29.90 -54.03
N VAL A 24 4.08 -31.21 -53.89
CA VAL A 24 3.59 -31.98 -52.73
C VAL A 24 4.35 -31.60 -51.47
N HIS A 25 5.67 -31.39 -51.55
CA HIS A 25 6.48 -30.95 -50.42
C HIS A 25 6.03 -29.57 -49.91
N VAL A 26 5.84 -28.59 -50.80
CA VAL A 26 5.36 -27.26 -50.43
C VAL A 26 3.92 -27.30 -49.90
N ARG A 27 3.04 -28.15 -50.47
CA ARG A 27 1.64 -28.25 -50.05
C ARG A 27 1.45 -29.01 -48.72
N ASN A 28 2.34 -29.96 -48.42
CA ASN A 28 2.30 -30.76 -47.19
C ASN A 28 3.26 -30.25 -46.11
N GLN A 29 3.96 -29.13 -46.33
CA GLN A 29 4.60 -28.45 -45.21
C GLN A 29 3.50 -28.04 -44.22
N PRO A 30 3.60 -28.45 -42.95
CA PRO A 30 2.68 -27.96 -41.93
C PRO A 30 2.77 -26.44 -41.97
N LYS A 31 1.62 -25.77 -42.15
CA LYS A 31 1.57 -24.32 -41.98
C LYS A 31 2.09 -24.05 -40.57
N ASP A 32 3.14 -23.25 -40.44
CA ASP A 32 3.46 -22.66 -39.14
C ASP A 32 2.16 -22.02 -38.66
N LEU A 33 1.64 -22.52 -37.53
CA LEU A 33 0.50 -21.92 -36.90
C LEU A 33 1.03 -20.61 -36.31
N ALA A 34 0.97 -19.54 -37.11
CA ALA A 34 1.43 -18.21 -36.71
C ALA A 34 0.86 -17.80 -35.33
N GLU A 35 -0.30 -18.35 -34.98
CA GLU A 35 -0.97 -18.22 -33.68
C GLU A 35 -0.11 -18.67 -32.48
N PHE A 36 0.77 -19.68 -32.62
CA PHE A 36 1.63 -20.17 -31.54
C PHE A 36 3.06 -19.59 -31.58
N SER A 37 3.36 -18.71 -32.53
CA SER A 37 4.73 -18.19 -32.73
C SER A 37 5.28 -17.41 -31.53
N ASP A 38 4.39 -16.84 -30.72
CA ASP A 38 4.76 -16.07 -29.53
C ASP A 38 4.96 -16.95 -28.28
N VAL A 39 4.60 -18.23 -28.32
CA VAL A 39 4.77 -19.13 -27.16
C VAL A 39 6.27 -19.36 -26.90
N GLY A 40 6.68 -19.24 -25.63
CA GLY A 40 8.07 -19.31 -25.19
C GLY A 40 8.83 -17.99 -25.29
N THR A 41 8.18 -16.91 -25.74
CA THR A 41 8.76 -15.56 -25.75
C THR A 41 8.36 -14.76 -24.52
N GLU A 42 9.20 -13.80 -24.13
CA GLU A 42 8.92 -12.82 -23.07
C GLU A 42 7.80 -11.86 -23.49
N PHE A 43 6.92 -11.49 -22.55
CA PHE A 43 5.88 -10.51 -22.82
C PHE A 43 6.45 -9.14 -23.21
N TYR A 44 7.51 -8.72 -22.50
CA TYR A 44 8.11 -7.39 -22.58
C TYR A 44 9.65 -7.48 -22.74
N PRO A 45 10.17 -7.92 -23.90
CA PRO A 45 11.60 -8.17 -24.10
C PRO A 45 12.49 -6.91 -24.00
N GLU A 46 11.89 -5.73 -24.11
CA GLU A 46 12.60 -4.45 -23.98
C GLU A 46 12.80 -4.03 -22.51
N PHE A 47 12.00 -4.57 -21.58
CA PHE A 47 12.09 -4.27 -20.15
C PHE A 47 13.10 -5.18 -19.45
N LYS A 48 14.35 -4.71 -19.32
CA LYS A 48 15.50 -5.53 -18.85
C LYS A 48 16.05 -5.16 -17.48
N ASP A 49 15.59 -4.07 -16.88
CA ASP A 49 16.02 -3.62 -15.55
C ASP A 49 14.79 -3.31 -14.69
N PRO A 50 14.54 -4.07 -13.61
CA PRO A 50 13.39 -3.82 -12.75
C PRO A 50 13.50 -2.50 -11.99
N ASN A 51 14.70 -1.94 -11.84
CA ASN A 51 14.91 -0.65 -11.18
C ASN A 51 14.70 0.54 -12.12
N ALA A 52 14.51 0.29 -13.42
CA ALA A 52 14.15 1.33 -14.37
C ALA A 52 12.70 1.80 -14.20
N ALA A 53 11.85 0.97 -13.56
CA ALA A 53 10.48 1.34 -13.24
C ALA A 53 10.46 2.49 -12.22
N THR A 54 9.83 3.60 -12.60
CA THR A 54 9.60 4.78 -11.75
C THR A 54 8.14 4.94 -11.35
N GLY A 55 7.25 4.06 -11.83
CA GLY A 55 5.84 4.05 -11.48
C GLY A 55 5.22 2.65 -11.60
N LEU A 56 4.18 2.42 -10.81
CA LEU A 56 3.32 1.25 -10.88
C LEU A 56 1.87 1.71 -10.73
N GLN A 57 1.00 1.14 -11.54
CA GLN A 57 -0.43 1.22 -11.39
C GLN A 57 -1.02 -0.19 -11.33
N VAL A 58 -1.96 -0.38 -10.42
CA VAL A 58 -2.76 -1.59 -10.29
C VAL A 58 -4.22 -1.17 -10.38
N ALA A 59 -4.97 -1.78 -11.28
CA ALA A 59 -6.41 -1.64 -11.36
C ALA A 59 -7.07 -3.00 -11.11
N SER A 60 -8.07 -3.02 -10.22
CA SER A 60 -8.82 -4.21 -9.87
C SER A 60 -10.30 -3.87 -9.79
N TYR A 61 -11.15 -4.76 -10.29
CA TYR A 61 -12.60 -4.57 -10.22
C TYR A 61 -13.14 -5.31 -8.99
N ASP A 62 -13.89 -4.58 -8.17
CA ASP A 62 -14.57 -5.11 -7.01
C ASP A 62 -15.99 -5.54 -7.40
N GLU A 63 -16.25 -6.85 -7.41
CA GLU A 63 -17.55 -7.43 -7.80
C GLU A 63 -18.67 -7.10 -6.81
N GLU A 64 -18.35 -6.81 -5.54
CA GLU A 64 -19.32 -6.49 -4.50
C GLU A 64 -19.78 -5.03 -4.61
N SER A 65 -18.83 -4.10 -4.77
CA SER A 65 -19.15 -2.67 -4.91
C SER A 65 -19.47 -2.25 -6.36
N GLY A 66 -19.13 -3.09 -7.34
CA GLY A 66 -19.28 -2.80 -8.77
C GLY A 66 -18.39 -1.66 -9.27
N LYS A 67 -17.25 -1.41 -8.60
CA LYS A 67 -16.35 -0.30 -8.88
C LYS A 67 -14.95 -0.80 -9.25
N THR A 68 -14.29 -0.09 -10.15
CA THR A 68 -12.86 -0.29 -10.41
C THR A 68 -12.02 0.53 -9.44
N ASN A 69 -11.24 -0.15 -8.62
CA ASN A 69 -10.24 0.44 -7.74
C ASN A 69 -8.94 0.62 -8.53
N VAL A 70 -8.43 1.84 -8.59
CA VAL A 70 -7.16 2.17 -9.24
C VAL A 70 -6.20 2.68 -8.18
N PHE A 71 -5.04 2.05 -8.10
CA PHE A 71 -3.99 2.41 -7.17
C PHE A 71 -2.70 2.72 -7.94
N LYS A 72 -2.07 3.85 -7.63
CA LYS A 72 -0.85 4.31 -8.32
C LYS A 72 0.25 4.66 -7.32
N VAL A 73 1.48 4.27 -7.64
CA VAL A 73 2.69 4.70 -6.93
C VAL A 73 3.70 5.21 -7.93
N GLU A 74 4.36 6.32 -7.63
CA GLU A 74 5.37 6.94 -8.51
C GLU A 74 6.55 7.51 -7.72
N VAL A 75 7.73 7.56 -8.35
CA VAL A 75 8.91 8.23 -7.79
C VAL A 75 8.84 9.71 -8.09
N ARG A 76 8.83 10.52 -7.04
CA ARG A 76 8.97 11.97 -7.13
C ARG A 76 10.02 12.44 -6.13
N ASP A 77 11.00 13.20 -6.61
CA ASP A 77 12.13 13.70 -5.82
C ASP A 77 12.92 12.59 -5.08
N GLY A 78 13.03 11.40 -5.70
CA GLY A 78 13.73 10.24 -5.13
C GLY A 78 12.95 9.51 -4.02
N VAL A 79 11.69 9.89 -3.78
CA VAL A 79 10.78 9.25 -2.82
C VAL A 79 9.61 8.64 -3.57
N TRP A 80 9.27 7.38 -3.27
CA TRP A 80 8.05 6.76 -3.77
C TRP A 80 6.85 7.38 -3.08
N ARG A 81 5.84 7.77 -3.83
CA ARG A 81 4.64 8.45 -3.34
C ARG A 81 3.40 7.83 -3.93
N ILE A 82 2.30 7.96 -3.20
CA ILE A 82 0.97 7.50 -3.59
C ILE A 82 0.13 8.75 -3.90
N PRO A 83 -0.03 9.15 -5.18
CA PRO A 83 -0.71 10.39 -5.54
C PRO A 83 -2.15 10.44 -5.04
N SER A 84 -2.89 9.34 -5.21
CA SER A 84 -4.27 9.17 -4.73
C SER A 84 -4.43 9.35 -3.22
N HIS A 85 -3.34 9.26 -2.46
CA HIS A 85 -3.29 9.37 -1.01
C HIS A 85 -2.42 10.55 -0.60
N LEU A 86 -2.74 11.74 -1.11
CA LEU A 86 -2.12 13.00 -0.67
C LEU A 86 -0.58 13.00 -0.77
N ASP A 87 -0.03 12.36 -1.79
CA ASP A 87 1.42 12.20 -2.00
C ASP A 87 2.14 11.47 -0.84
N TYR A 88 1.43 10.59 -0.13
CA TYR A 88 1.97 9.86 1.02
C TYR A 88 3.19 9.03 0.61
N PRO A 89 4.31 9.08 1.37
CA PRO A 89 5.49 8.28 1.08
C PRO A 89 5.17 6.78 1.14
N ALA A 90 5.39 6.06 0.05
CA ALA A 90 5.29 4.62 0.04
C ALA A 90 6.57 4.00 0.63
N ASP A 91 6.39 3.20 1.68
CA ASP A 91 7.47 2.43 2.30
C ASP A 91 7.62 1.04 1.66
N GLY A 92 6.68 0.65 0.78
CA GLY A 92 6.65 -0.61 0.04
C GLY A 92 7.68 -0.73 -1.10
N LYS A 93 8.88 -0.14 -0.98
CA LYS A 93 9.94 -0.24 -2.01
C LYS A 93 10.25 -1.70 -2.37
N ASP A 94 10.25 -2.57 -1.37
CA ASP A 94 10.46 -4.01 -1.55
C ASP A 94 9.32 -4.67 -2.32
N ARG A 95 8.06 -4.26 -2.07
CA ARG A 95 6.89 -4.82 -2.75
C ARG A 95 6.92 -4.43 -4.23
N LEU A 96 7.18 -3.16 -4.51
CA LEU A 96 7.32 -2.69 -5.88
C LEU A 96 8.48 -3.37 -6.61
N ALA A 97 9.67 -3.43 -5.98
CA ALA A 97 10.84 -4.07 -6.58
C ALA A 97 10.57 -5.54 -6.90
N LYS A 98 9.84 -6.25 -6.02
CA LYS A 98 9.39 -7.63 -6.28
C LYS A 98 8.42 -7.69 -7.46
N THR A 99 7.41 -6.83 -7.51
CA THR A 99 6.45 -6.80 -8.63
C THR A 99 7.16 -6.50 -9.96
N ALA A 100 8.04 -5.50 -10.01
CA ALA A 100 8.81 -5.17 -11.21
C ALA A 100 9.76 -6.31 -11.63
N ALA A 101 10.44 -6.95 -10.66
CA ALA A 101 11.32 -8.09 -10.93
C ALA A 101 10.55 -9.29 -11.49
N SER A 102 9.35 -9.57 -10.98
CA SER A 102 8.50 -10.62 -11.53
C SER A 102 8.04 -10.31 -12.95
N MET A 103 7.69 -9.04 -13.24
CA MET A 103 7.24 -8.62 -14.58
C MET A 103 8.31 -8.74 -15.66
N LEU A 104 9.59 -8.64 -15.29
CA LEU A 104 10.73 -8.79 -16.21
C LEU A 104 10.82 -10.19 -16.82
N GLN A 105 10.43 -11.23 -16.09
CA GLN A 105 10.61 -12.63 -16.49
C GLN A 105 9.30 -13.29 -16.96
N VAL A 106 8.26 -12.50 -17.22
CA VAL A 106 6.97 -13.07 -17.63
C VAL A 106 7.08 -13.60 -19.05
N THR A 107 7.07 -14.92 -19.18
CA THR A 107 7.08 -15.63 -20.46
C THR A 107 5.71 -16.18 -20.81
N ARG A 108 5.37 -16.16 -22.10
CA ARG A 108 4.17 -16.84 -22.63
C ARG A 108 4.35 -18.35 -22.57
N LEU A 109 3.76 -19.03 -21.59
CA LEU A 109 3.93 -20.48 -21.42
C LEU A 109 3.10 -21.29 -22.41
N ALA A 110 1.81 -21.00 -22.50
CA ALA A 110 0.91 -21.65 -23.45
C ALA A 110 -0.16 -20.66 -23.93
N LEU A 111 -0.47 -20.70 -25.23
CA LEU A 111 -1.67 -20.05 -25.76
C LEU A 111 -2.89 -20.90 -25.39
N VAL A 112 -3.83 -20.31 -24.67
CA VAL A 112 -5.04 -20.98 -24.17
C VAL A 112 -6.16 -20.85 -25.18
N GLU A 113 -6.51 -19.61 -25.52
CA GLU A 113 -7.59 -19.32 -26.46
C GLU A 113 -7.37 -17.93 -27.08
N GLN A 114 -7.94 -17.70 -28.26
CA GLN A 114 -7.94 -16.40 -28.94
C GLN A 114 -9.38 -16.02 -29.28
N SER A 115 -10.14 -15.61 -28.27
CA SER A 115 -11.52 -15.17 -28.44
C SER A 115 -11.92 -14.17 -27.36
N LYS A 116 -12.78 -13.20 -27.69
CA LYS A 116 -13.34 -12.27 -26.69
C LYS A 116 -14.15 -13.00 -25.61
N ALA A 117 -14.81 -14.11 -25.97
CA ALA A 117 -15.54 -14.93 -25.03
C ALA A 117 -14.62 -15.58 -23.97
N ALA A 118 -13.36 -15.85 -24.32
CA ALA A 118 -12.37 -16.36 -23.39
C ALA A 118 -12.04 -15.36 -22.28
N HIS A 119 -12.16 -14.06 -22.53
CA HIS A 119 -11.74 -13.04 -21.55
C HIS A 119 -12.56 -13.14 -20.27
N LYS A 120 -13.88 -13.24 -20.39
CA LYS A 120 -14.75 -13.46 -19.23
C LYS A 120 -14.51 -14.82 -18.57
N ARG A 121 -14.29 -15.86 -19.37
CA ARG A 121 -14.11 -17.24 -18.88
C ARG A 121 -12.87 -17.39 -17.98
N TYR A 122 -11.76 -16.77 -18.37
CA TYR A 122 -10.48 -16.86 -17.65
C TYR A 122 -10.20 -15.68 -16.73
N LYS A 123 -11.24 -14.87 -16.45
CA LYS A 123 -11.16 -13.65 -15.64
C LYS A 123 -10.08 -12.65 -16.10
N VAL A 124 -9.98 -12.40 -17.41
CA VAL A 124 -9.01 -11.45 -17.99
C VAL A 124 -9.69 -10.29 -18.74
N LEU A 125 -10.94 -9.96 -18.38
CA LEU A 125 -11.54 -8.69 -18.80
C LEU A 125 -10.75 -7.53 -18.19
N ASP A 126 -10.62 -6.44 -18.95
CA ASP A 126 -9.86 -5.27 -18.51
C ASP A 126 -10.72 -4.44 -17.56
N PRO A 127 -10.28 -4.21 -16.31
CA PRO A 127 -11.05 -3.43 -15.34
C PRO A 127 -11.11 -1.93 -15.69
N LEU A 128 -10.26 -1.46 -16.61
CA LEU A 128 -10.23 -0.07 -17.08
C LEU A 128 -10.98 0.13 -18.42
N ASP A 129 -11.57 -0.92 -18.99
CA ASP A 129 -12.27 -0.85 -20.27
C ASP A 129 -13.78 -0.63 -20.04
N GLU A 130 -14.22 0.60 -20.26
CA GLU A 130 -15.63 1.01 -20.12
C GLU A 130 -16.55 0.38 -21.17
N GLU A 131 -16.03 -0.19 -22.26
CA GLU A 131 -16.83 -0.88 -23.27
C GLU A 131 -17.25 -2.30 -22.84
N VAL A 132 -16.68 -2.80 -21.75
CA VAL A 132 -16.98 -4.14 -21.23
C VAL A 132 -18.24 -4.09 -20.37
N ASP A 133 -19.34 -4.62 -20.91
CA ASP A 133 -20.56 -4.81 -20.14
C ASP A 133 -20.45 -6.01 -19.19
N GLY A 134 -20.67 -5.78 -17.90
CA GLY A 134 -20.86 -6.84 -16.89
C GLY A 134 -20.21 -6.55 -15.55
N THR A 135 -20.48 -7.41 -14.57
CA THR A 135 -20.01 -7.28 -13.18
C THR A 135 -19.07 -8.41 -12.76
N GLU A 136 -18.66 -9.27 -13.69
CA GLU A 136 -17.91 -10.50 -13.39
C GLU A 136 -16.90 -10.82 -14.50
N GLY A 137 -15.81 -11.48 -14.12
CA GLY A 137 -14.78 -11.96 -15.05
C GLY A 137 -13.71 -10.93 -15.39
N TYR A 138 -13.62 -9.87 -14.58
CA TYR A 138 -12.50 -8.94 -14.60
C TYR A 138 -11.24 -9.59 -14.04
N GLY A 139 -10.11 -9.21 -14.63
CA GLY A 139 -8.79 -9.48 -14.08
C GLY A 139 -8.22 -8.23 -13.44
N ASP A 140 -7.05 -8.38 -12.83
CA ASP A 140 -6.27 -7.26 -12.32
C ASP A 140 -5.31 -6.76 -13.40
N ARG A 141 -5.31 -5.46 -13.68
CA ARG A 141 -4.39 -4.86 -14.64
C ARG A 141 -3.21 -4.23 -13.92
N ILE A 142 -2.01 -4.64 -14.32
CA ILE A 142 -0.73 -4.15 -13.79
C ILE A 142 -0.01 -3.38 -14.88
N THR A 143 0.29 -2.13 -14.61
CA THR A 143 1.01 -1.24 -15.53
C THR A 143 2.27 -0.70 -14.84
N LEU A 144 3.44 -0.88 -15.46
CA LEU A 144 4.68 -0.27 -14.99
C LEU A 144 5.07 0.88 -15.92
N TYR A 145 5.59 1.94 -15.30
CA TYR A 145 6.01 3.15 -15.98
C TYR A 145 7.50 3.41 -15.80
N GLN A 146 8.15 3.90 -16.85
CA GLN A 146 9.48 4.48 -16.82
C GLN A 146 9.38 5.94 -17.30
N GLY A 147 9.41 6.88 -16.35
CA GLY A 147 8.92 8.24 -16.58
C GLY A 147 7.44 8.20 -16.96
N ASP A 148 7.12 8.78 -18.12
CA ASP A 148 5.76 8.80 -18.69
C ASP A 148 5.50 7.63 -19.66
N GLU A 149 6.49 6.77 -19.91
CA GLU A 149 6.38 5.65 -20.85
C GLU A 149 5.91 4.37 -20.16
N THR A 150 4.90 3.70 -20.72
CA THR A 150 4.46 2.38 -20.27
C THR A 150 5.42 1.30 -20.77
N VAL A 151 6.10 0.63 -19.85
CA VAL A 151 7.07 -0.44 -20.16
C VAL A 151 6.50 -1.85 -19.99
N VAL A 152 5.45 -2.00 -19.16
CA VAL A 152 4.72 -3.26 -18.93
C VAL A 152 3.25 -2.93 -18.79
N ASP A 153 2.37 -3.72 -19.40
CA ASP A 153 0.92 -3.60 -19.26
C ASP A 153 0.22 -4.95 -19.38
N LEU A 154 -0.13 -5.58 -18.26
CA LEU A 154 -0.58 -6.97 -18.23
C LEU A 154 -1.86 -7.11 -17.43
N ILE A 155 -2.87 -7.75 -18.00
CA ILE A 155 -4.08 -8.18 -17.30
C ILE A 155 -3.84 -9.60 -16.78
N VAL A 156 -4.02 -9.78 -15.49
CA VAL A 156 -3.84 -11.04 -14.75
C VAL A 156 -5.21 -11.53 -14.32
N GLY A 157 -5.55 -12.74 -14.71
CA GLY A 157 -6.81 -13.37 -14.36
C GLY A 157 -6.65 -14.46 -13.31
N GLU A 158 -7.52 -15.47 -13.39
CA GLU A 158 -7.54 -16.52 -12.38
C GLU A 158 -6.26 -17.37 -12.37
N LYS A 159 -5.96 -17.94 -11.20
CA LYS A 159 -4.83 -18.84 -11.03
C LYS A 159 -5.15 -20.21 -11.63
N LEU A 160 -4.17 -20.83 -12.29
CA LEU A 160 -4.33 -22.16 -12.87
C LEU A 160 -4.41 -23.22 -11.76
N GLU A 161 -5.46 -24.06 -11.83
CA GLU A 161 -5.69 -25.10 -10.82
C GLU A 161 -4.51 -26.08 -10.75
N GLY A 162 -4.03 -26.36 -9.53
CA GLY A 162 -2.97 -27.33 -9.27
C GLY A 162 -1.55 -26.86 -9.58
N GLN A 163 -1.35 -25.64 -10.08
CA GLN A 163 -0.02 -25.06 -10.30
C GLN A 163 0.13 -23.76 -9.51
N PRO A 164 1.00 -23.71 -8.48
CA PRO A 164 1.32 -22.45 -7.84
C PRO A 164 1.94 -21.51 -8.88
N ASP A 165 1.59 -20.24 -8.77
CA ASP A 165 2.20 -19.09 -9.45
C ASP A 165 1.95 -18.95 -10.97
N ILE A 166 1.20 -19.87 -11.57
CA ILE A 166 0.75 -19.76 -12.96
C ILE A 166 -0.65 -19.15 -13.03
N TYR A 167 -0.81 -18.10 -13.83
CA TYR A 167 -2.06 -17.37 -14.03
C TYR A 167 -2.42 -17.31 -15.51
N TYR A 168 -3.71 -17.13 -15.80
CA TYR A 168 -4.13 -16.68 -17.12
C TYR A 168 -3.81 -15.19 -17.27
N VAL A 169 -3.24 -14.80 -18.39
CA VAL A 169 -2.81 -13.43 -18.64
C VAL A 169 -3.14 -12.98 -20.05
N ARG A 170 -3.33 -11.67 -20.22
CA ARG A 170 -3.67 -11.03 -21.49
C ARG A 170 -3.03 -9.66 -21.59
N GLN A 171 -2.60 -9.29 -22.80
CA GLN A 171 -2.25 -7.90 -23.09
C GLN A 171 -3.53 -7.11 -23.41
N PRO A 172 -3.72 -5.90 -22.85
CA PRO A 172 -4.85 -5.05 -23.21
C PRO A 172 -4.97 -4.86 -24.73
N GLY A 173 -6.20 -4.84 -25.23
CA GLY A 173 -6.49 -4.70 -26.66
C GLY A 173 -6.19 -5.93 -27.53
N ARG A 174 -5.64 -7.03 -26.97
CA ARG A 174 -5.45 -8.29 -27.70
C ARG A 174 -6.45 -9.35 -27.27
N ASP A 175 -6.79 -10.23 -28.21
CA ASP A 175 -7.73 -11.33 -27.98
C ASP A 175 -7.07 -12.60 -27.42
N GLN A 176 -5.76 -12.71 -27.54
CA GLN A 176 -4.99 -13.90 -27.15
C GLN A 176 -4.83 -13.98 -25.63
N VAL A 177 -5.26 -15.10 -25.05
CA VAL A 177 -5.08 -15.42 -23.63
C VAL A 177 -3.97 -16.46 -23.52
N TYR A 178 -2.98 -16.17 -22.68
CA TYR A 178 -1.87 -17.07 -22.40
C TYR A 178 -1.89 -17.52 -20.94
N THR A 179 -1.16 -18.57 -20.61
CA THR A 179 -0.67 -18.78 -19.25
C THR A 179 0.72 -18.19 -19.07
N ALA A 180 0.99 -17.65 -17.90
CA ALA A 180 2.32 -17.18 -17.52
C ALA A 180 2.60 -17.47 -16.04
N ASP A 181 3.86 -17.74 -15.73
CA ASP A 181 4.36 -17.79 -14.37
C ASP A 181 4.65 -16.36 -13.92
N LEU A 182 3.96 -15.91 -12.85
CA LEU A 182 4.14 -14.60 -12.25
C LEU A 182 4.91 -14.68 -10.94
N GLY A 183 5.35 -15.88 -10.51
CA GLY A 183 6.03 -16.09 -9.23
C GLY A 183 5.23 -15.49 -8.06
N THR A 184 5.90 -14.65 -7.28
CA THR A 184 5.37 -14.03 -6.06
C THR A 184 4.82 -12.61 -6.27
N VAL A 185 4.23 -12.32 -7.44
CA VAL A 185 3.60 -11.02 -7.69
C VAL A 185 2.54 -10.74 -6.64
N GLN A 186 2.66 -9.58 -5.98
CA GLN A 186 1.68 -9.09 -5.03
C GLN A 186 0.85 -8.01 -5.71
N ILE A 187 -0.36 -8.37 -6.12
CA ILE A 187 -1.33 -7.44 -6.68
C ILE A 187 -2.19 -6.93 -5.52
N SER A 188 -2.21 -5.61 -5.33
CA SER A 188 -3.11 -5.00 -4.34
C SER A 188 -3.35 -3.55 -4.68
N THR A 189 -4.62 -3.16 -4.58
CA THR A 189 -5.09 -1.78 -4.67
C THR A 189 -5.25 -1.12 -3.30
N LYS A 190 -5.01 -1.85 -2.20
CA LYS A 190 -5.23 -1.36 -0.84
C LYS A 190 -4.07 -0.49 -0.39
N PHE A 191 -4.32 0.68 0.17
CA PHE A 191 -3.28 1.60 0.64
C PHE A 191 -2.34 0.98 1.68
N SER A 192 -2.91 0.30 2.66
CA SER A 192 -2.20 -0.32 3.79
C SER A 192 -1.13 -1.32 3.35
N ASP A 193 -1.26 -1.87 2.15
CA ASP A 193 -0.35 -2.83 1.56
C ASP A 193 0.95 -2.22 1.01
N TRP A 194 0.98 -0.89 0.86
CA TRP A 194 2.09 -0.14 0.27
C TRP A 194 2.85 0.74 1.27
N ILE A 195 2.42 0.76 2.52
CA ILE A 195 3.00 1.57 3.59
C ILE A 195 3.36 0.71 4.79
N LYS A 196 4.16 1.27 5.71
CA LYS A 196 4.30 0.68 7.03
C LYS A 196 3.06 1.02 7.86
N THR A 197 2.28 0.00 8.20
CA THR A 197 1.01 0.19 8.92
C THR A 197 1.18 0.29 10.43
N ASP A 198 2.22 -0.33 11.00
CA ASP A 198 2.59 -0.15 12.40
C ASP A 198 3.05 1.30 12.62
N LEU A 199 2.26 2.00 13.42
CA LEU A 199 2.30 3.45 13.55
C LEU A 199 3.33 3.93 14.58
N LEU A 200 3.57 3.14 15.62
CA LEU A 200 4.39 3.55 16.75
C LEU A 200 5.70 2.77 16.85
N GLU A 201 5.79 1.58 16.23
CA GLU A 201 6.96 0.71 16.25
C GLU A 201 7.51 0.51 17.67
N LEU A 202 6.61 0.20 18.60
CA LEU A 202 6.94 0.18 20.01
C LEU A 202 7.82 -1.02 20.37
N ASP A 203 9.08 -0.78 20.71
CA ASP A 203 9.87 -1.78 21.41
C ASP A 203 9.48 -1.81 22.89
N ARG A 204 8.78 -2.88 23.29
CA ARG A 204 8.33 -3.10 24.68
C ARG A 204 9.47 -3.06 25.70
N GLN A 205 10.69 -3.41 25.29
CA GLN A 205 11.86 -3.36 26.15
C GLN A 205 12.26 -1.91 26.45
N ASP A 206 12.15 -1.04 25.45
CA ASP A 206 12.53 0.37 25.54
C ASP A 206 11.46 1.25 26.21
N LEU A 207 10.24 0.75 26.42
CA LEU A 207 9.21 1.53 27.12
C LEU A 207 9.64 1.83 28.56
N ALA A 208 9.51 3.08 28.98
CA ALA A 208 9.89 3.57 30.30
C ALA A 208 8.68 4.07 31.10
N SER A 209 7.70 4.70 30.45
CA SER A 209 6.51 5.26 31.10
C SER A 209 5.29 5.19 30.21
N ILE A 210 4.10 5.13 30.83
CA ILE A 210 2.82 5.31 30.16
C ILE A 210 1.98 6.23 31.03
N ILE A 211 1.51 7.33 30.45
CA ILE A 211 0.55 8.23 31.07
C ILE A 211 -0.76 8.07 30.31
N VAL A 212 -1.84 7.76 31.02
CA VAL A 212 -3.19 7.79 30.47
C VAL A 212 -3.88 9.00 31.07
N ASP A 213 -4.37 9.86 30.20
CA ASP A 213 -5.04 11.10 30.56
C ASP A 213 -6.43 11.08 29.94
N THR A 214 -7.41 10.76 30.78
CA THR A 214 -8.82 10.67 30.43
C THR A 214 -9.48 12.00 30.73
N TYR A 215 -9.96 12.64 29.68
CA TYR A 215 -10.76 13.86 29.74
C TYR A 215 -11.68 13.88 28.53
N HIS A 216 -12.71 14.72 28.62
CA HIS A 216 -13.53 15.07 27.46
C HIS A 216 -13.59 16.58 27.28
N ILE A 217 -14.00 17.01 26.09
CA ILE A 217 -14.24 18.42 25.79
C ILE A 217 -15.74 18.69 25.88
N ASP A 218 -16.15 19.64 26.72
CA ASP A 218 -17.50 20.18 26.65
C ASP A 218 -17.58 21.12 25.45
N GLU A 219 -18.14 20.66 24.35
CA GLU A 219 -18.22 21.41 23.09
C GLU A 219 -19.06 22.69 23.19
N ALA A 220 -20.10 22.68 24.04
CA ALA A 220 -20.98 23.83 24.22
C ALA A 220 -20.26 24.98 24.92
N ARG A 221 -19.34 24.65 25.84
CA ARG A 221 -18.54 25.62 26.60
C ARG A 221 -17.13 25.82 26.03
N GLY A 222 -16.64 24.90 25.19
CA GLY A 222 -15.29 24.86 24.66
C GLY A 222 -14.22 24.64 25.74
N VAL A 223 -14.54 23.85 26.78
CA VAL A 223 -13.66 23.66 27.95
C VAL A 223 -13.34 22.19 28.14
N LEU A 224 -12.07 21.88 28.41
CA LEU A 224 -11.63 20.55 28.83
C LEU A 224 -12.12 20.25 30.23
N VAL A 225 -12.78 19.10 30.39
CA VAL A 225 -13.26 18.58 31.66
C VAL A 225 -12.37 17.40 32.05
N PRO A 226 -11.44 17.56 33.01
CA PRO A 226 -10.58 16.47 33.46
C PRO A 226 -11.40 15.41 34.17
N GLU A 227 -11.09 14.13 33.93
CA GLU A 227 -11.69 13.02 34.66
C GLU A 227 -10.62 12.32 35.51
N GLU A 228 -9.80 11.49 34.90
CA GLU A 228 -8.80 10.67 35.57
C GLU A 228 -7.48 10.71 34.82
N GLN A 229 -6.39 10.80 35.57
CA GLN A 229 -5.04 10.68 35.03
C GLN A 229 -4.27 9.68 35.88
N PHE A 230 -3.59 8.75 35.21
CA PHE A 230 -2.70 7.81 35.87
C PHE A 230 -1.40 7.64 35.09
N GLU A 231 -0.30 7.56 35.84
CA GLU A 231 1.04 7.38 35.29
C GLU A 231 1.63 6.07 35.82
N VAL A 232 2.08 5.21 34.91
CA VAL A 232 2.90 4.04 35.24
C VAL A 232 4.31 4.22 34.72
N LYS A 233 5.29 3.86 35.54
CA LYS A 233 6.72 3.96 35.22
C LYS A 233 7.42 2.65 35.55
N LYS A 234 8.45 2.30 34.78
CA LYS A 234 9.37 1.21 35.14
C LYS A 234 10.31 1.68 36.26
N ASP A 235 10.52 0.82 37.25
CA ASP A 235 11.55 1.01 38.28
C ASP A 235 12.95 0.61 37.78
N ASP A 236 13.96 0.75 38.65
CA ASP A 236 15.35 0.36 38.35
C ASP A 236 15.52 -1.13 38.01
N GLN A 237 14.54 -1.96 38.38
CA GLN A 237 14.50 -3.41 38.09
C GLN A 237 13.64 -3.73 36.86
N SER A 238 13.18 -2.71 36.12
CA SER A 238 12.31 -2.81 34.95
C SER A 238 10.91 -3.36 35.23
N ASN A 239 10.42 -3.26 36.47
CA ASN A 239 9.05 -3.60 36.83
C ASN A 239 8.14 -2.37 36.74
N TRP A 240 6.93 -2.56 36.21
CA TRP A 240 5.92 -1.50 36.17
C TRP A 240 5.41 -1.16 37.57
N GLN A 241 5.40 0.12 37.90
CA GLN A 241 4.85 0.68 39.12
C GLN A 241 3.91 1.83 38.78
N LEU A 242 2.82 1.95 39.54
CA LEU A 242 1.90 3.08 39.45
C LEU A 242 2.46 4.24 40.30
N VAL A 243 2.55 5.42 39.70
CA VAL A 243 3.02 6.62 40.38
C VAL A 243 1.97 7.06 41.41
N ASP A 244 2.44 7.63 42.52
CA ASP A 244 1.62 8.14 43.64
C ASP A 244 0.78 7.09 44.40
N ILE A 245 1.02 5.78 44.18
CA ILE A 245 0.41 4.69 44.96
C ILE A 245 1.47 3.92 45.73
N ASP A 246 1.16 3.58 46.99
CA ASP A 246 2.02 2.74 47.84
C ASP A 246 1.95 1.27 47.38
N PRO A 247 3.04 0.71 46.82
CA PRO A 247 3.03 -0.65 46.26
C PRO A 247 2.87 -1.75 47.32
N THR A 248 2.95 -1.38 48.61
CA THR A 248 2.72 -2.32 49.71
C THR A 248 1.25 -2.50 50.06
N LYS A 249 0.38 -1.56 49.65
CA LYS A 249 -1.06 -1.57 49.94
C LYS A 249 -1.89 -2.00 48.74
N GLU A 250 -1.47 -1.62 47.54
CA GLU A 250 -2.18 -1.90 46.30
C GLU A 250 -1.22 -2.49 45.27
N LYS A 251 -1.69 -3.49 44.53
CA LYS A 251 -0.88 -4.16 43.50
C LYS A 251 -1.35 -3.77 42.13
N LEU A 252 -0.43 -3.26 41.32
CA LEU A 252 -0.66 -3.01 39.90
C LEU A 252 -0.97 -4.33 39.18
N LYS A 253 -2.06 -4.35 38.41
CA LYS A 253 -2.36 -5.46 37.50
C LYS A 253 -1.52 -5.32 36.24
N THR A 254 -0.35 -5.95 36.23
CA THR A 254 0.57 -5.90 35.08
C THR A 254 -0.01 -6.50 33.79
N SER A 255 -1.04 -7.34 33.90
CA SER A 255 -1.81 -7.83 32.75
C SER A 255 -2.51 -6.71 31.98
N GLU A 256 -3.08 -5.72 32.67
CA GLU A 256 -3.78 -4.59 32.04
C GLU A 256 -2.79 -3.67 31.32
N ILE A 257 -1.61 -3.44 31.92
CA ILE A 257 -0.53 -2.67 31.28
C ILE A 257 -0.03 -3.38 30.02
N THR A 258 0.17 -4.70 30.10
CA THR A 258 0.60 -5.48 28.93
C THR A 258 -0.46 -5.48 27.83
N SER A 259 -1.75 -5.54 28.21
CA SER A 259 -2.88 -5.43 27.28
C SER A 259 -2.91 -4.06 26.60
N THR A 260 -2.73 -2.98 27.38
CA THR A 260 -2.68 -1.60 26.87
C THR A 260 -1.52 -1.40 25.90
N ILE A 261 -0.32 -1.87 26.26
CA ILE A 261 0.85 -1.82 25.37
C ILE A 261 0.59 -2.59 24.09
N SER A 262 0.00 -3.79 24.19
CA SER A 262 -0.30 -4.60 23.00
C SER A 262 -1.35 -3.92 22.12
N ALA A 263 -2.38 -3.31 22.69
CA ALA A 263 -3.38 -2.55 21.93
C ALA A 263 -2.79 -1.34 21.21
N LEU A 264 -1.82 -0.65 21.83
CA LEU A 264 -1.10 0.47 21.21
C LEU A 264 -0.15 0.02 20.09
N ASP A 265 0.50 -1.13 20.28
CA ASP A 265 1.39 -1.81 19.30
C ASP A 265 0.59 -2.36 18.10
N ASP A 266 -0.65 -2.79 18.33
CA ASP A 266 -1.56 -3.30 17.30
C ASP A 266 -2.28 -2.18 16.51
N LEU A 267 -2.05 -0.90 16.84
CA LEU A 267 -2.62 0.23 16.10
C LEU A 267 -2.06 0.27 14.67
N LYS A 268 -2.97 0.24 13.69
CA LYS A 268 -2.63 0.26 12.27
C LYS A 268 -3.16 1.49 11.57
N ILE A 269 -2.35 2.03 10.67
CA ILE A 269 -2.80 3.04 9.71
C ILE A 269 -3.71 2.36 8.69
N ILE A 270 -5.00 2.70 8.74
CA ILE A 270 -5.99 2.33 7.71
C ILE A 270 -6.24 3.46 6.71
N GLY A 271 -5.83 4.69 7.05
CA GLY A 271 -6.05 5.86 6.24
C GLY A 271 -5.35 7.09 6.81
N ILE A 272 -5.35 8.16 6.02
CA ILE A 272 -4.68 9.41 6.30
C ILE A 272 -5.62 10.58 6.02
N ARG A 273 -5.37 11.72 6.68
CA ARG A 273 -6.06 12.98 6.43
C ARG A 273 -5.03 14.08 6.26
N ARG A 274 -5.30 15.02 5.36
CA ARG A 274 -4.40 16.16 5.16
C ARG A 274 -4.42 17.03 6.40
N LYS A 275 -3.24 17.31 6.96
CA LYS A 275 -3.11 18.28 8.03
C LYS A 275 -3.43 19.69 7.50
N PRO A 276 -4.42 20.41 8.06
CA PRO A 276 -4.75 21.75 7.59
C PRO A 276 -3.55 22.71 7.70
N ALA A 277 -3.35 23.56 6.69
CA ALA A 277 -2.19 24.44 6.62
C ALA A 277 -2.12 25.45 7.77
N SER A 278 -3.27 25.97 8.21
CA SER A 278 -3.37 26.86 9.36
C SER A 278 -3.00 26.15 10.67
N LEU A 279 -3.38 24.89 10.83
CA LEU A 279 -2.97 24.05 11.96
C LEU A 279 -1.46 23.81 11.95
N ALA A 280 -0.90 23.43 10.80
CA ALA A 280 0.54 23.21 10.68
C ALA A 280 1.35 24.46 11.04
N SER A 281 0.89 25.64 10.63
CA SER A 281 1.53 26.93 10.95
C SER A 281 1.38 27.28 12.44
N ALA A 282 0.20 27.03 13.02
CA ALA A 282 -0.05 27.27 14.44
C ALA A 282 0.84 26.39 15.35
N LEU A 283 1.01 25.10 15.00
CA LEU A 283 1.88 24.17 15.72
C LEU A 283 3.36 24.52 15.62
N LYS A 284 3.80 25.14 14.51
CA LYS A 284 5.17 25.68 14.36
C LYS A 284 5.38 26.99 15.13
N GLY A 285 4.32 27.58 15.67
CA GLY A 285 4.37 28.88 16.33
C GLY A 285 4.44 30.07 15.36
N GLU A 286 4.18 29.84 14.07
CA GLU A 286 4.23 30.83 12.99
C GLU A 286 2.85 31.47 12.71
N GLY A 287 1.80 31.03 13.41
CA GLY A 287 0.41 31.52 13.32
C GLY A 287 -0.28 31.63 14.67
N GLY A 288 -1.50 32.20 14.70
CA GLY A 288 -2.24 32.49 15.93
C GLY A 288 -3.62 31.83 16.07
N ALA A 289 -4.29 31.50 14.97
CA ALA A 289 -5.62 30.87 14.99
C ALA A 289 -5.81 29.96 13.77
N LEU A 290 -6.60 28.90 13.96
CA LEU A 290 -7.12 28.12 12.85
C LEU A 290 -8.11 28.95 12.04
N ASP A 291 -8.12 28.75 10.73
CA ASP A 291 -9.22 29.25 9.91
C ASP A 291 -10.52 28.48 10.23
N LEU A 292 -11.67 29.02 9.81
CA LEU A 292 -12.96 28.44 10.16
C LEU A 292 -13.13 27.02 9.61
N ALA A 293 -12.65 26.76 8.39
CA ALA A 293 -12.79 25.46 7.74
C ALA A 293 -11.95 24.41 8.47
N ALA A 294 -10.67 24.69 8.73
CA ALA A 294 -9.79 23.82 9.49
C ALA A 294 -10.30 23.55 10.91
N ARG A 295 -10.94 24.55 11.54
CA ARG A 295 -11.54 24.35 12.86
C ARG A 295 -12.73 23.41 12.81
N VAL A 296 -13.66 23.61 11.87
CA VAL A 296 -14.82 22.73 11.71
C VAL A 296 -14.38 21.31 11.37
N ASP A 297 -13.48 21.16 10.40
CA ASP A 297 -12.92 19.87 9.96
C ASP A 297 -12.24 19.10 11.11
N MET A 298 -11.51 19.80 11.97
CA MET A 298 -10.88 19.21 13.15
C MET A 298 -11.92 18.83 14.22
N GLN A 299 -12.92 19.68 14.46
CA GLN A 299 -13.99 19.41 15.42
C GLN A 299 -14.82 18.20 15.01
N GLU A 300 -15.14 18.03 13.73
CA GLU A 300 -15.83 16.84 13.20
C GLU A 300 -15.04 15.55 13.42
N LYS A 301 -13.71 15.64 13.54
CA LYS A 301 -12.83 14.49 13.86
C LYS A 301 -12.56 14.33 15.36
N GLY A 302 -13.17 15.15 16.21
CA GLY A 302 -12.98 15.12 17.66
C GLY A 302 -11.74 15.85 18.17
N PHE A 303 -11.14 16.74 17.35
CA PHE A 303 -9.94 17.48 17.72
C PHE A 303 -10.18 18.99 17.86
N PHE A 304 -9.61 19.56 18.91
CA PHE A 304 -9.76 20.97 19.26
C PHE A 304 -8.39 21.59 19.43
N PHE A 305 -8.14 22.73 18.80
CA PHE A 305 -6.89 23.46 19.01
C PHE A 305 -7.07 24.48 20.14
N ASP A 306 -6.26 24.36 21.19
CA ASP A 306 -6.17 25.38 22.24
C ASP A 306 -5.10 26.41 21.87
N PRO A 307 -5.47 27.68 21.57
CA PRO A 307 -4.51 28.72 21.23
C PRO A 307 -3.59 29.10 22.40
N GLY A 308 -4.03 28.88 23.64
CA GLY A 308 -3.29 29.22 24.85
C GLY A 308 -2.07 28.31 25.04
N SER A 309 -2.29 26.99 25.06
CA SER A 309 -1.22 26.00 25.14
C SER A 309 -0.55 25.70 23.79
N ARG A 310 -1.16 26.11 22.67
CA ARG A 310 -0.77 25.73 21.30
C ARG A 310 -0.75 24.22 21.08
N GLN A 311 -1.61 23.50 21.78
CA GLN A 311 -1.74 22.06 21.68
C GLN A 311 -3.08 21.68 21.06
N ILE A 312 -3.11 20.48 20.50
CA ILE A 312 -4.36 19.83 20.11
C ILE A 312 -4.87 19.07 21.32
N LEU A 313 -6.16 19.21 21.60
CA LEU A 313 -6.92 18.44 22.56
C LEU A 313 -7.81 17.47 21.78
N ALA A 314 -8.04 16.30 22.37
CA ALA A 314 -8.90 15.26 21.83
C ALA A 314 -10.18 15.17 22.66
N ASN A 315 -11.30 14.80 22.04
CA ASN A 315 -12.56 14.54 22.75
C ASN A 315 -12.50 13.29 23.64
N GLU A 316 -11.67 12.29 23.30
CA GLU A 316 -11.55 11.03 24.05
C GLU A 316 -10.20 10.86 24.78
N GLY A 317 -9.60 11.98 25.19
CA GLY A 317 -8.35 11.97 25.95
C GLY A 317 -7.12 11.58 25.14
N ASN A 318 -6.03 11.26 25.83
CA ASN A 318 -4.78 10.84 25.20
C ASN A 318 -3.95 9.90 26.06
N ILE A 319 -3.10 9.13 25.38
CA ILE A 319 -2.08 8.29 26.00
C ILE A 319 -0.71 8.82 25.59
N ILE A 320 0.20 8.90 26.56
CA ILE A 320 1.59 9.28 26.35
C ILE A 320 2.47 8.08 26.67
N VAL A 321 3.17 7.56 25.67
CA VAL A 321 4.09 6.44 25.80
C VAL A 321 5.52 6.96 25.76
N GLY A 322 6.24 6.85 26.87
CA GLY A 322 7.63 7.25 26.99
C GLY A 322 8.59 6.10 26.75
N SER A 323 9.63 6.33 25.95
CA SER A 323 10.75 5.42 25.73
C SER A 323 12.00 5.88 26.48
N SER A 324 12.78 4.92 26.98
CA SER A 324 14.11 5.10 27.59
C SER A 324 15.13 5.80 26.67
N LYS A 325 14.82 5.88 25.36
CA LYS A 325 15.58 6.64 24.35
C LYS A 325 15.29 8.15 24.38
N GLY A 326 14.43 8.64 25.28
CA GLY A 326 14.10 10.06 25.40
C GLY A 326 12.98 10.53 24.47
N VAL A 327 12.21 9.62 23.87
CA VAL A 327 11.09 9.94 22.99
C VAL A 327 9.78 9.63 23.71
N ALA A 328 8.85 10.57 23.69
CA ALA A 328 7.48 10.40 24.17
C ALA A 328 6.50 10.52 23.00
N TYR A 329 5.76 9.44 22.73
CA TYR A 329 4.68 9.43 21.75
C TYR A 329 3.39 9.86 22.43
N VAL A 330 2.75 10.90 21.92
CA VAL A 330 1.45 11.39 22.38
C VAL A 330 0.41 10.95 21.37
N VAL A 331 -0.47 10.03 21.77
CA VAL A 331 -1.57 9.51 20.96
C VAL A 331 -2.86 10.12 21.47
N LYS A 332 -3.48 10.98 20.66
CA LYS A 332 -4.74 11.66 20.97
C LYS A 332 -5.88 10.98 20.23
N PHE A 333 -6.96 10.64 20.94
CA PHE A 333 -8.08 9.88 20.41
C PHE A 333 -9.22 10.82 20.01
N GLY A 334 -9.57 10.81 18.72
CA GLY A 334 -10.70 11.53 18.14
C GLY A 334 -11.95 10.67 18.03
N GLU A 335 -12.89 11.13 17.21
CA GLU A 335 -14.16 10.44 16.92
C GLU A 335 -13.95 9.12 16.15
N GLU A 336 -14.89 8.19 16.37
CA GLU A 336 -15.04 6.97 15.56
C GLU A 336 -15.79 7.26 14.27
N PHE A 337 -15.47 6.51 13.22
CA PHE A 337 -16.16 6.63 11.94
C PHE A 337 -16.25 5.29 11.23
N SER A 338 -17.22 5.15 10.35
CA SER A 338 -17.36 4.01 9.44
C SER A 338 -17.52 4.54 8.01
N GLY A 339 -17.14 3.72 7.03
CA GLY A 339 -17.19 4.09 5.62
C GLY A 339 -16.76 2.93 4.72
N ASP A 340 -16.89 3.13 3.41
CA ASP A 340 -16.28 2.25 2.41
C ASP A 340 -14.75 2.39 2.42
N GLU A 341 -14.04 1.38 1.93
CA GLU A 341 -12.58 1.28 2.04
C GLU A 341 -11.86 2.56 1.57
N VAL A 342 -12.29 3.16 0.46
CA VAL A 342 -11.69 4.40 -0.07
C VAL A 342 -11.96 5.61 0.84
N ALA A 343 -13.19 5.77 1.36
CA ALA A 343 -13.46 6.86 2.31
C ALA A 343 -12.71 6.68 3.63
N LEU A 344 -12.43 5.43 4.04
CA LEU A 344 -11.57 5.18 5.19
C LEU A 344 -10.15 5.66 4.93
N GLU A 345 -9.60 5.33 3.76
CA GLU A 345 -8.22 5.62 3.39
C GLU A 345 -7.91 7.13 3.25
N VAL A 346 -8.75 7.91 2.56
CA VAL A 346 -8.44 9.33 2.26
C VAL A 346 -9.49 10.33 2.76
N GLY A 347 -10.71 9.87 3.09
CA GLY A 347 -11.83 10.72 3.50
C GLY A 347 -12.75 11.08 2.33
N GLN A 348 -14.02 11.37 2.61
CA GLN A 348 -15.06 11.53 1.59
C GLN A 348 -14.81 12.67 0.58
N GLU A 349 -14.18 13.76 1.00
CA GLU A 349 -13.89 14.90 0.13
C GLU A 349 -12.72 14.61 -0.82
N ASP A 350 -11.63 14.06 -0.28
CA ASP A 350 -10.44 13.69 -1.05
C ASP A 350 -10.68 12.43 -1.92
N ALA A 351 -11.59 11.54 -1.51
CA ALA A 351 -12.02 10.39 -2.32
C ALA A 351 -12.59 10.82 -3.68
N LYS A 352 -13.34 11.93 -3.74
CA LYS A 352 -13.86 12.45 -5.02
C LYS A 352 -12.73 12.91 -5.96
N ALA A 353 -11.70 13.55 -5.41
CA ALA A 353 -10.52 13.97 -6.17
C ALA A 353 -9.65 12.78 -6.60
N ALA A 354 -9.48 11.78 -5.74
CA ALA A 354 -8.77 10.53 -6.07
C ALA A 354 -9.51 9.70 -7.15
N THR A 355 -10.84 9.79 -7.19
CA THR A 355 -11.66 9.15 -8.24
C THR A 355 -11.57 9.92 -9.57
N ASP A 356 -11.34 11.24 -9.54
CA ASP A 356 -11.18 12.07 -10.76
C ASP A 356 -9.80 11.93 -11.44
N GLU A 357 -8.80 11.30 -10.81
CA GLU A 357 -7.54 10.89 -11.48
C GLU A 357 -7.68 9.58 -12.28
N GLN A 358 -8.85 8.95 -12.27
CA GLN A 358 -9.22 7.94 -13.27
C GLN A 358 -9.30 8.61 -14.65
N PRO A 359 -8.95 7.93 -15.76
CA PRO A 359 -9.02 8.53 -17.08
C PRO A 359 -10.48 8.92 -17.41
N LYS A 360 -10.77 10.22 -17.42
CA LYS A 360 -12.03 10.79 -17.93
C LYS A 360 -11.74 11.67 -19.14
N GLU A 361 -12.50 11.45 -20.22
CA GLU A 361 -13.07 12.46 -21.15
C GLU A 361 -13.86 11.70 -22.24
N GLU A 362 -15.07 12.06 -22.68
CA GLU A 362 -15.76 13.37 -22.79
C GLU A 362 -17.23 13.32 -22.36
N GLU A 363 -17.75 14.46 -21.89
CA GLU A 363 -19.15 14.71 -21.57
C GLU A 363 -20.13 14.40 -22.73
N ARG A 364 -21.22 13.69 -22.42
CA ARG A 364 -22.53 14.01 -22.98
C ARG A 364 -23.52 14.31 -21.88
N ALA A 365 -23.81 15.60 -21.75
CA ALA A 365 -25.00 16.09 -21.10
C ALA A 365 -26.25 15.49 -21.77
N ASP A 366 -27.10 14.83 -21.00
CA ASP A 366 -28.52 15.15 -21.07
C ASP A 366 -29.17 15.02 -19.69
N ALA A 367 -29.87 16.08 -19.32
CA ALA A 367 -30.53 16.23 -18.04
C ALA A 367 -31.95 15.68 -18.17
N THR A 368 -32.29 14.69 -17.36
CA THR A 368 -33.67 14.56 -16.88
C THR A 368 -33.66 14.05 -15.45
N SER A 369 -33.93 14.98 -14.55
CA SER A 369 -34.28 14.78 -13.16
C SER A 369 -35.63 14.07 -13.06
N GLU A 370 -35.66 12.87 -12.51
CA GLU A 370 -36.84 12.37 -11.80
C GLU A 370 -36.41 11.67 -10.51
N GLU A 371 -36.79 12.30 -9.40
CA GLU A 371 -36.73 11.78 -8.04
C GLU A 371 -37.49 10.44 -7.98
N LYS A 372 -36.83 9.40 -7.47
CA LYS A 372 -37.52 8.24 -6.90
C LYS A 372 -36.82 7.78 -5.64
N SER A 373 -37.58 7.88 -4.55
CA SER A 373 -37.29 7.42 -3.20
C SER A 373 -36.69 6.02 -3.20
N ALA A 374 -35.53 5.88 -2.57
CA ALA A 374 -34.95 4.59 -2.24
C ALA A 374 -35.68 4.04 -1.01
N GLU A 375 -36.35 2.91 -1.24
CA GLU A 375 -36.95 2.04 -0.23
C GLU A 375 -35.82 1.21 0.39
N GLU A 376 -35.72 1.25 1.71
CA GLU A 376 -34.70 0.57 2.52
C GLU A 376 -34.72 -0.95 2.29
N ALA A 377 -33.59 -1.48 1.81
CA ALA A 377 -33.23 -2.89 1.96
C ALA A 377 -32.13 -3.00 3.03
N PRO A 378 -32.11 -4.07 3.84
CA PRO A 378 -31.25 -4.13 5.02
C PRO A 378 -29.79 -4.32 4.61
N GLU A 379 -28.95 -3.33 4.92
CA GLU A 379 -27.49 -3.44 4.76
C GLU A 379 -26.95 -4.43 5.80
N GLU A 380 -26.24 -5.47 5.33
CA GLU A 380 -25.36 -6.25 6.18
C GLU A 380 -24.16 -5.36 6.57
N ASP A 381 -23.98 -5.19 7.88
CA ASP A 381 -23.09 -4.24 8.53
C ASP A 381 -21.62 -4.71 8.46
N ASP A 382 -21.03 -4.72 7.26
CA ASP A 382 -19.60 -4.96 7.03
C ASP A 382 -18.79 -3.65 6.99
N SER A 383 -19.34 -2.59 7.61
CA SER A 383 -18.70 -1.29 7.68
C SER A 383 -17.46 -1.37 8.61
N THR A 384 -16.28 -1.33 8.00
CA THR A 384 -15.02 -1.32 8.76
C THR A 384 -14.96 -0.04 9.59
N LYS A 385 -14.78 -0.19 10.91
CA LYS A 385 -14.75 0.94 11.85
C LYS A 385 -13.33 1.46 11.99
N GLY A 386 -13.19 2.77 11.85
CA GLY A 386 -11.96 3.52 12.07
C GLY A 386 -12.09 4.49 13.23
N ARG A 387 -10.95 4.99 13.71
CA ARG A 387 -10.89 6.07 14.69
C ARG A 387 -9.86 7.08 14.26
N TYR A 388 -10.21 8.36 14.37
CA TYR A 388 -9.26 9.42 14.10
C TYR A 388 -8.21 9.50 15.21
N LEU A 389 -6.93 9.48 14.83
CA LEU A 389 -5.81 9.63 15.75
C LEU A 389 -4.98 10.86 15.36
N PHE A 390 -4.58 11.65 16.36
CA PHE A 390 -3.56 12.67 16.18
C PHE A 390 -2.33 12.29 16.99
N ILE A 391 -1.21 12.08 16.31
CA ILE A 391 0.02 11.57 16.92
C ILE A 391 1.13 12.61 16.84
N GLY A 392 1.82 12.78 17.96
CA GLY A 392 3.04 13.58 18.05
C GLY A 392 4.15 12.81 18.73
N ALA A 393 5.39 13.07 18.32
CA ALA A 393 6.58 12.61 19.02
C ALA A 393 7.31 13.82 19.62
N VAL A 394 7.60 13.76 20.91
CA VAL A 394 8.26 14.85 21.64
C VAL A 394 9.49 14.29 22.34
N PHE A 395 10.59 15.05 22.31
CA PHE A 395 11.78 14.70 23.09
C PHE A 395 11.56 15.05 24.57
N HIS A 396 11.65 14.04 25.44
CA HIS A 396 11.53 14.21 26.89
C HIS A 396 12.84 13.76 27.56
N PRO A 397 13.70 14.70 28.00
CA PRO A 397 15.04 14.38 28.52
C PRO A 397 14.99 13.56 29.81
N ASP A 398 13.92 13.67 30.59
CA ASP A 398 13.74 12.94 31.85
C ASP A 398 13.52 11.42 31.65
N LEU A 399 13.18 11.00 30.43
CA LEU A 399 13.08 9.59 30.08
C LEU A 399 14.45 8.97 29.74
N LEU A 400 15.50 9.78 29.57
CA LEU A 400 16.85 9.25 29.35
C LEU A 400 17.36 8.60 30.64
N GLY A 401 17.94 7.41 30.50
CA GLY A 401 18.66 6.74 31.58
C GLY A 401 19.84 7.57 32.12
N PRO A 402 20.46 7.14 33.24
CA PRO A 402 21.57 7.85 33.84
C PRO A 402 22.70 8.10 32.82
N LYS A 403 23.23 9.32 32.79
CA LYS A 403 24.33 9.67 31.88
C LYS A 403 25.52 8.73 32.14
N PRO A 404 26.14 8.16 31.10
CA PRO A 404 27.29 7.31 31.27
C PRO A 404 28.42 8.10 31.95
N GLU A 405 29.01 7.52 33.00
CA GLU A 405 30.15 8.14 33.67
C GLU A 405 31.37 8.12 32.74
N PRO A 406 32.11 9.24 32.62
CA PRO A 406 33.31 9.28 31.81
C PRO A 406 34.34 8.28 32.37
N PRO A 407 35.09 7.57 31.50
CA PRO A 407 36.04 6.56 31.95
C PRO A 407 37.11 7.21 32.84
N VAL A 408 37.28 6.68 34.05
CA VAL A 408 38.32 7.12 34.98
C VAL A 408 39.68 6.82 34.35
N LYS A 409 40.48 7.87 34.14
CA LYS A 409 41.83 7.75 33.59
C LYS A 409 42.65 6.80 34.48
N PRO A 410 43.24 5.72 33.93
CA PRO A 410 44.02 4.79 34.74
C PRO A 410 45.19 5.52 35.41
N GLU A 411 45.39 5.28 36.70
CA GLU A 411 46.53 5.84 37.42
C GLU A 411 47.83 5.37 36.75
N PRO A 412 48.76 6.29 36.42
CA PRO A 412 50.01 5.92 35.81
C PRO A 412 50.79 5.00 36.76
N HIS A 413 51.22 3.85 36.24
CA HIS A 413 52.11 2.94 36.97
C HIS A 413 53.27 3.73 37.57
N LYS A 414 53.41 3.68 38.91
CA LYS A 414 54.61 4.19 39.58
C LYS A 414 55.82 3.54 38.94
N LYS A 415 56.58 4.31 38.16
CA LYS A 415 57.91 3.91 37.70
C LYS A 415 58.72 3.54 38.94
N LYS A 416 59.07 2.25 39.03
CA LYS A 416 60.06 1.72 39.97
C LYS A 416 61.29 2.60 39.82
N GLY A 417 61.65 3.33 40.87
CA GLY A 417 62.73 4.31 40.83
C GLY A 417 64.01 3.68 40.30
N ASP A 418 64.63 4.35 39.33
CA ASP A 418 66.02 4.15 38.99
C ASP A 418 66.85 4.42 40.24
N ASN A 419 67.31 3.35 40.88
CA ASN A 419 68.28 3.44 41.95
C ASN A 419 69.65 3.60 41.30
N ALA A 420 70.00 4.85 40.98
CA ALA A 420 71.35 5.24 40.61
C ALA A 420 72.08 5.84 41.82
N ALA A 421 73.29 5.31 42.05
CA ALA A 421 74.38 5.80 42.89
C ALA A 421 74.32 5.53 44.41
N ALA A 422 75.07 4.49 44.84
CA ALA A 422 76.42 4.68 45.40
C ALA A 422 77.21 3.36 45.31
#